data_AF-A0A8T3LI57-F1
#
_entry.id   AF-A0A8T3LI57-F1
#
_cell.length_a   1.000
_cell.length_b   1.000
_cell.length_c   1.000
_cell.angle_alpha   90.00
_cell.angle_beta   90.00
_cell.angle_gamma   90.00
#
_symmetry.space_group_name_H-M   'P 1'
#
loop_
_entity.id
_entity.type
_entity.pdbx_description
1 polymer ?
#
loop_
_entity_poly.entity_id
_entity_poly.type
_entity_poly.pdbx_seq_one_letter_code
_entity_poly.pdbx_strand_id
1 'polypeptide(L)'
;AKGTNSMAMGFGSLADKVNTIALGNGSQALADNAIAIGQGNKADGVDAIALGNGSQSRGLNTIALGTASNATGDKSLALGSNSSANGINSVALGADSIADLDNTVSVGNSSLKRKIVNVKNGAIKSDSYDAINGSQLYAISDSVAKRLGGGAAVDVDDGTVTAPTYNLKNGSKNNVGAALAVLDENTLQWDQTKGKYSAAHGT
;
A
#
# COMPACT_ATOMS: atom_id res chain seq x y z
N ALA A 1 -6.50 34.09 24.79
CA ALA A 1 -5.41 34.31 23.83
C ALA A 1 -4.25 34.94 24.60
N LYS A 2 -3.04 34.40 24.50
CA LYS A 2 -1.85 34.91 25.22
C LYS A 2 -0.70 35.28 24.29
N GLY A 3 -0.59 34.62 23.13
CA GLY A 3 0.46 34.93 22.15
C GLY A 3 0.18 36.16 21.30
N THR A 4 1.22 36.74 20.72
CA THR A 4 1.11 37.83 19.74
C THR A 4 0.35 37.36 18.50
N ASN A 5 -0.57 38.19 17.98
CA ASN A 5 -1.47 37.85 16.85
C ASN A 5 -2.28 36.57 17.06
N SER A 6 -2.51 36.16 18.30
CA SER A 6 -3.25 34.93 18.60
C SER A 6 -4.76 35.17 18.70
N MET A 7 -5.54 34.16 18.33
CA MET A 7 -6.98 34.10 18.48
C MET A 7 -7.35 32.94 19.39
N ALA A 8 -8.12 33.18 20.45
CA ALA A 8 -8.68 32.12 21.28
C ALA A 8 -10.17 32.39 21.52
N MET A 9 -11.02 31.43 21.16
CA MET A 9 -12.47 31.53 21.31
C MET A 9 -13.03 30.22 21.88
N GLY A 10 -13.81 30.32 22.97
CA GLY A 10 -14.40 29.17 23.66
C GLY A 10 -13.86 29.00 25.09
N PHE A 11 -14.68 28.42 25.97
CA PHE A 11 -14.30 28.18 27.37
C PHE A 11 -13.08 27.26 27.45
N GLY A 12 -12.04 27.69 28.16
CA GLY A 12 -10.78 26.94 28.30
C GLY A 12 -9.93 26.88 27.02
N SER A 13 -10.28 27.60 25.95
CA SER A 13 -9.42 27.70 24.76
C SER A 13 -8.11 28.43 25.09
N LEU A 14 -7.00 27.91 24.56
CA LEU A 14 -5.66 28.43 24.81
C LEU A 14 -4.87 28.55 23.50
N ALA A 15 -4.59 29.79 23.12
CA ALA A 15 -3.68 30.15 22.04
C ALA A 15 -2.47 30.84 22.70
N ASP A 16 -1.39 30.10 22.95
CA ASP A 16 -0.30 30.51 23.84
C ASP A 16 0.88 31.18 23.12
N LYS A 17 1.05 30.89 21.83
CA LYS A 17 2.22 31.25 21.03
C LYS A 17 1.91 32.20 19.87
N VAL A 18 2.94 32.64 19.15
CA VAL A 18 2.79 33.65 18.10
C VAL A 18 1.93 33.09 16.95
N ASN A 19 1.02 33.92 16.43
CA ASN A 19 0.14 33.60 15.29
C ASN A 19 -0.75 32.36 15.50
N THR A 20 -1.08 32.00 16.75
CA THR A 20 -1.88 30.81 17.04
C THR A 20 -3.38 31.04 16.91
N ILE A 21 -4.13 30.00 16.51
CA ILE A 21 -5.59 30.02 16.48
C ILE A 21 -6.12 28.85 17.30
N ALA A 22 -6.88 29.12 18.36
CA ALA A 22 -7.57 28.11 19.17
C ALA A 22 -9.07 28.41 19.25
N LEU A 23 -9.89 27.70 18.47
CA LEU A 23 -11.34 27.85 18.45
C LEU A 23 -12.02 26.58 18.97
N GLY A 24 -12.78 26.67 20.04
CA GLY A 24 -13.54 25.55 20.63
C GLY A 24 -13.27 25.36 22.12
N ASN A 25 -14.21 24.71 22.81
CA ASN A 25 -14.07 24.41 24.24
C ASN A 25 -12.83 23.55 24.49
N GLY A 26 -11.90 24.02 25.33
CA GLY A 26 -10.66 23.32 25.64
C GLY A 26 -9.67 23.16 24.46
N SER A 27 -9.88 23.86 23.34
CA SER A 27 -8.95 23.82 22.19
C SER A 27 -7.62 24.48 22.55
N GLN A 28 -6.50 23.87 22.18
CA GLN A 28 -5.16 24.28 22.59
C GLN A 28 -4.22 24.36 21.38
N ALA A 29 -3.76 25.56 21.04
CA ALA A 29 -2.69 25.83 20.09
C ALA A 29 -1.46 26.34 20.87
N LEU A 30 -0.47 25.46 21.06
CA LEU A 30 0.60 25.62 22.06
C LEU A 30 2.00 25.87 21.47
N ALA A 31 2.13 25.89 20.15
CA ALA A 31 3.36 26.19 19.42
C ALA A 31 3.15 27.30 18.39
N ASP A 32 4.22 27.95 17.95
CA ASP A 32 4.12 29.06 16.98
C ASP A 32 3.39 28.60 15.70
N ASN A 33 2.52 29.48 15.19
CA ASN A 33 1.67 29.28 14.01
C ASN A 33 0.69 28.09 14.10
N ALA A 34 0.53 27.46 15.26
CA ALA A 34 -0.36 26.32 15.43
C ALA A 34 -1.84 26.70 15.34
N ILE A 35 -2.65 25.80 14.77
CA ILE A 35 -4.10 25.96 14.59
C ILE A 35 -4.82 24.78 15.24
N ALA A 36 -5.70 25.05 16.18
CA ALA A 36 -6.55 24.08 16.84
C ALA A 36 -8.02 24.50 16.76
N ILE A 37 -8.85 23.78 15.97
CA ILE A 37 -10.25 24.15 15.72
C ILE A 37 -11.20 22.98 16.03
N GLY A 38 -12.01 23.14 17.06
CA GLY A 38 -12.97 22.19 17.59
C GLY A 38 -12.71 21.87 19.07
N GLN A 39 -13.49 20.97 19.65
CA GLN A 39 -13.46 20.74 21.10
C GLN A 39 -12.26 19.87 21.49
N GLY A 40 -11.50 20.30 22.49
CA GLY A 40 -10.42 19.52 23.09
C GLY A 40 -9.24 19.21 22.18
N ASN A 41 -9.11 19.91 21.05
CA ASN A 41 -7.99 19.70 20.13
C ASN A 41 -6.67 20.20 20.72
N LYS A 42 -5.57 19.60 20.29
CA LYS A 42 -4.24 19.94 20.74
C LYS A 42 -3.25 20.03 19.57
N ALA A 43 -2.84 21.23 19.23
CA ALA A 43 -1.77 21.50 18.27
C ALA A 43 -0.50 21.91 19.04
N ASP A 44 0.37 20.93 19.31
CA ASP A 44 1.60 21.07 20.10
C ASP A 44 2.85 21.32 19.25
N GLY A 45 2.82 20.95 17.97
CA GLY A 45 3.93 21.16 17.05
C GLY A 45 3.93 22.56 16.45
N VAL A 46 5.12 23.10 16.16
CA VAL A 46 5.24 24.34 15.37
C VAL A 46 4.60 24.10 14.00
N ASP A 47 3.83 25.08 13.53
CA ASP A 47 3.02 25.00 12.29
C ASP A 47 2.01 23.82 12.26
N ALA A 48 1.65 23.24 13.41
CA ALA A 48 0.75 22.11 13.46
C ALA A 48 -0.73 22.51 13.32
N ILE A 49 -1.54 21.64 12.70
CA ILE A 49 -2.98 21.84 12.50
C ILE A 49 -3.76 20.68 13.10
N ALA A 50 -4.59 20.95 14.11
CA ALA A 50 -5.52 20.01 14.73
C ALA A 50 -6.97 20.45 14.51
N LEU A 51 -7.73 19.73 13.68
CA LEU A 51 -9.11 20.06 13.32
C LEU A 51 -10.03 18.84 13.55
N GLY A 52 -11.08 19.01 14.35
CA GLY A 52 -11.98 17.93 14.76
C GLY A 52 -12.38 18.00 16.24
N ASN A 53 -12.66 16.87 16.87
CA ASN A 53 -12.89 16.75 18.31
C ASN A 53 -11.81 15.86 18.92
N GLY A 54 -11.03 16.38 19.86
CA GLY A 54 -9.94 15.64 20.50
C GLY A 54 -8.78 15.27 19.57
N SER A 55 -8.65 15.93 18.42
CA SER A 55 -7.52 15.73 17.50
C SER A 55 -6.21 16.25 18.09
N GLN A 56 -5.10 15.56 17.80
CA GLN A 56 -3.78 15.86 18.34
C GLN A 56 -2.74 15.93 17.22
N SER A 57 -2.15 17.12 17.02
CA SER A 57 -1.09 17.36 16.05
C SER A 57 0.16 17.78 16.82
N ARG A 58 1.10 16.84 17.02
CA ARG A 58 2.20 16.95 18.00
C ARG A 58 3.59 17.08 17.39
N GLY A 59 3.80 16.55 16.19
CA GLY A 59 5.05 16.74 15.46
C GLY A 59 5.14 18.12 14.81
N LEU A 60 6.35 18.54 14.45
CA LEU A 60 6.61 19.75 13.66
C LEU A 60 5.91 19.64 12.29
N ASN A 61 5.25 20.71 11.83
CA ASN A 61 4.55 20.77 10.53
C ASN A 61 3.52 19.64 10.32
N THR A 62 2.82 19.21 11.37
CA THR A 62 1.84 18.11 11.29
C THR A 62 0.43 18.58 10.99
N ILE A 63 -0.40 17.67 10.49
CA ILE A 63 -1.85 17.88 10.33
C ILE A 63 -2.60 16.67 10.89
N ALA A 64 -3.48 16.90 11.86
CA ALA A 64 -4.45 15.93 12.36
C ALA A 64 -5.88 16.43 12.07
N LEU A 65 -6.58 15.74 11.16
CA LEU A 65 -7.92 16.08 10.70
C LEU A 65 -8.90 14.93 10.95
N GLY A 66 -9.79 15.11 11.93
CA GLY A 66 -10.82 14.15 12.30
C GLY A 66 -10.91 13.94 13.81
N THR A 67 -12.03 13.38 14.29
CA THR A 67 -12.22 13.05 15.71
C THR A 67 -11.14 12.10 16.19
N ALA A 68 -10.46 12.45 17.29
CA ALA A 68 -9.36 11.68 17.87
C ALA A 68 -8.24 11.29 16.88
N SER A 69 -8.09 12.04 15.77
CA SER A 69 -6.94 11.87 14.87
C SER A 69 -5.64 12.28 15.59
N ASN A 70 -4.54 11.60 15.29
CA ASN A 70 -3.28 11.77 15.99
C ASN A 70 -2.10 11.80 14.99
N ALA A 71 -1.42 12.93 14.86
CA ALA A 71 -0.22 13.08 14.02
C ALA A 71 0.97 13.40 14.92
N THR A 72 1.88 12.44 15.11
CA THR A 72 3.03 12.56 16.03
C THR A 72 4.38 12.59 15.33
N GLY A 73 4.50 11.99 14.14
CA GLY A 73 5.72 12.10 13.34
C GLY A 73 5.84 13.49 12.71
N ASP A 74 7.03 14.07 12.67
CA ASP A 74 7.23 15.37 12.01
C ASP A 74 6.79 15.30 10.54
N LYS A 75 6.15 16.36 10.06
CA LYS A 75 5.61 16.49 8.68
C LYS A 75 4.52 15.46 8.33
N SER A 76 3.95 14.79 9.32
CA SER A 76 2.93 13.76 9.10
C SER A 76 1.52 14.33 8.94
N LEU A 77 0.67 13.56 8.25
CA LEU A 77 -0.75 13.84 8.05
C LEU A 77 -1.60 12.65 8.54
N ALA A 78 -2.43 12.88 9.56
CA ALA A 78 -3.48 11.95 9.98
C ALA A 78 -4.84 12.49 9.50
N LEU A 79 -5.45 11.82 8.53
CA LEU A 79 -6.72 12.23 7.91
C LEU A 79 -7.81 11.16 8.12
N GLY A 80 -8.69 11.38 9.09
CA GLY A 80 -9.81 10.50 9.43
C GLY A 80 -9.97 10.28 10.93
N SER A 81 -11.17 9.86 11.35
CA SER A 81 -11.44 9.55 12.77
C SER A 81 -10.50 8.45 13.26
N ASN A 82 -9.87 8.66 14.43
CA ASN A 82 -8.88 7.74 15.02
C ASN A 82 -7.70 7.38 14.11
N SER A 83 -7.44 8.15 13.04
CA SER A 83 -6.24 7.94 12.22
C SER A 83 -4.99 8.32 13.02
N SER A 84 -3.90 7.59 12.82
CA SER A 84 -2.64 7.74 13.57
C SER A 84 -1.45 7.76 12.62
N ALA A 85 -0.80 8.92 12.47
CA ALA A 85 0.40 9.08 11.65
C ALA A 85 1.61 9.30 12.57
N ASN A 86 2.35 8.22 12.84
CA ASN A 86 3.45 8.20 13.81
C ASN A 86 4.82 8.27 13.15
N GLY A 87 4.96 7.81 11.90
CA GLY A 87 6.19 7.94 11.12
C GLY A 87 6.46 9.38 10.69
N ILE A 88 7.73 9.76 10.60
CA ILE A 88 8.16 11.04 10.02
C ILE A 88 7.76 11.07 8.54
N ASN A 89 7.19 12.19 8.09
CA ASN A 89 6.74 12.37 6.71
C ASN A 89 5.77 11.27 6.25
N SER A 90 4.94 10.77 7.18
CA SER A 90 3.94 9.72 6.90
C SER A 90 2.54 10.28 6.71
N VAL A 91 1.68 9.50 6.04
CA VAL A 91 0.27 9.82 5.85
C VAL A 91 -0.59 8.64 6.29
N ALA A 92 -1.47 8.84 7.27
CA ALA A 92 -2.54 7.91 7.61
C ALA A 92 -3.85 8.40 6.99
N LEU A 93 -4.35 7.68 5.98
CA LEU A 93 -5.47 8.10 5.13
C LEU A 93 -6.71 7.23 5.35
N GLY A 94 -7.71 7.80 6.03
CA GLY A 94 -9.00 7.17 6.35
C GLY A 94 -9.11 6.81 7.82
N ALA A 95 -10.35 6.61 8.29
CA ALA A 95 -10.63 6.27 9.69
C ALA A 95 -9.84 5.03 10.15
N ASP A 96 -9.34 5.06 11.38
CA ASP A 96 -8.57 3.98 12.02
C ASP A 96 -7.29 3.57 11.26
N SER A 97 -6.83 4.34 10.28
CA SER A 97 -5.58 4.04 9.56
C SER A 97 -4.38 4.37 10.42
N ILE A 98 -3.34 3.55 10.34
CA ILE A 98 -2.11 3.68 11.13
C ILE A 98 -0.92 3.70 10.18
N ALA A 99 -0.12 4.77 10.23
CA ALA A 99 1.13 4.94 9.49
C ALA A 99 2.29 5.07 10.47
N ASP A 100 2.87 3.93 10.88
CA ASP A 100 3.97 3.87 11.86
C ASP A 100 5.36 4.02 11.25
N LEU A 101 5.47 3.94 9.92
CA LEU A 101 6.74 3.97 9.20
C LEU A 101 6.97 5.32 8.53
N ASP A 102 8.21 5.79 8.57
CA ASP A 102 8.63 7.02 7.91
C ASP A 102 8.42 6.94 6.40
N ASN A 103 8.07 8.08 5.78
CA ASN A 103 7.92 8.22 4.32
C ASN A 103 6.92 7.23 3.70
N THR A 104 5.82 6.92 4.40
CA THR A 104 4.79 6.00 3.90
C THR A 104 3.41 6.63 3.85
N VAL A 105 2.55 6.09 2.97
CA VAL A 105 1.11 6.34 2.98
C VAL A 105 0.42 5.05 3.39
N SER A 106 -0.27 5.06 4.53
CA SER A 106 -1.11 3.96 4.99
C SER A 106 -2.57 4.28 4.73
N VAL A 107 -3.28 3.35 4.08
CA VAL A 107 -4.74 3.43 3.84
C VAL A 107 -5.53 2.52 4.77
N GLY A 108 -4.91 2.01 5.84
CA GLY A 108 -5.50 1.03 6.76
C GLY A 108 -4.60 0.72 7.95
N ASN A 109 -4.72 -0.47 8.51
CA ASN A 109 -3.91 -0.95 9.63
C ASN A 109 -3.74 -2.49 9.54
N SER A 110 -3.17 -3.09 10.58
CA SER A 110 -2.84 -4.52 10.62
C SER A 110 -4.06 -5.45 10.50
N SER A 111 -5.25 -5.02 10.90
CA SER A 111 -6.50 -5.79 10.80
C SER A 111 -7.41 -5.30 9.67
N LEU A 112 -7.45 -3.99 9.43
CA LEU A 112 -8.28 -3.32 8.43
C LEU A 112 -7.47 -2.91 7.20
N LYS A 113 -7.72 -3.55 6.05
CA LYS A 113 -7.15 -3.15 4.76
C LYS A 113 -8.23 -2.57 3.85
N ARG A 114 -7.86 -1.64 2.99
CA ARG A 114 -8.76 -1.02 2.01
C ARG A 114 -8.29 -1.36 0.60
N LYS A 115 -9.26 -1.47 -0.32
CA LYS A 115 -8.96 -1.47 -1.75
C LYS A 115 -8.69 -0.04 -2.20
N ILE A 116 -7.66 0.13 -3.02
CA ILE A 116 -7.44 1.37 -3.78
C ILE A 116 -8.05 1.14 -5.17
N VAL A 117 -9.16 1.81 -5.44
CA VAL A 117 -9.96 1.61 -6.67
C VAL A 117 -9.80 2.78 -7.64
N ASN A 118 -10.22 2.60 -8.89
CA ASN A 118 -10.11 3.61 -9.97
C ASN A 118 -8.66 4.01 -10.28
N VAL A 119 -7.71 3.09 -10.06
CA VAL A 119 -6.31 3.27 -10.42
C VAL A 119 -6.17 3.06 -11.93
N LYS A 120 -5.81 4.12 -12.66
CA LYS A 120 -5.46 4.03 -14.08
C LYS A 120 -4.23 3.15 -14.26
N ASN A 121 -4.09 2.51 -15.42
CA ASN A 121 -2.88 1.75 -15.75
C ASN A 121 -1.64 2.63 -15.57
N GLY A 122 -0.69 2.16 -14.76
CA GLY A 122 0.62 2.79 -14.61
C GLY A 122 1.50 2.51 -15.81
N ALA A 123 2.51 3.33 -16.04
CA ALA A 123 3.51 3.04 -17.07
C ALA A 123 4.34 1.81 -16.70
N ILE A 124 4.57 0.90 -17.66
CA ILE A 124 5.47 -0.25 -17.49
C ILE A 124 6.78 0.05 -18.23
N LYS A 125 7.74 0.62 -17.50
CA LYS A 125 9.08 1.03 -17.96
C LYS A 125 10.06 0.93 -16.78
N SER A 126 11.36 0.83 -17.05
CA SER A 126 12.41 0.55 -16.04
C SER A 126 12.51 1.59 -14.92
N ASP A 127 12.06 2.80 -15.17
CA ASP A 127 12.10 3.98 -14.30
C ASP A 127 10.68 4.48 -13.93
N SER A 128 9.66 3.61 -14.01
CA SER A 128 8.30 3.94 -13.57
C SER A 128 8.16 3.84 -12.06
N TYR A 129 7.41 4.77 -11.48
CA TYR A 129 6.96 4.76 -10.08
C TYR A 129 5.43 4.75 -9.96
N ASP A 130 4.73 4.51 -11.07
CA ASP A 130 3.27 4.47 -11.08
C ASP A 130 2.76 3.21 -10.38
N ALA A 131 1.62 3.33 -9.70
CA ALA A 131 0.90 2.16 -9.20
C ALA A 131 0.38 1.30 -10.38
N ILE A 132 0.51 -0.02 -10.24
CA ILE A 132 -0.02 -1.00 -11.20
C ILE A 132 -1.40 -1.47 -10.73
N ASN A 133 -2.35 -1.61 -11.65
CA ASN A 133 -3.68 -2.14 -11.34
C ASN A 133 -3.84 -3.61 -11.78
N GLY A 134 -4.97 -4.22 -11.39
CA GLY A 134 -5.25 -5.62 -11.67
C GLY A 134 -5.30 -5.99 -13.16
N SER A 135 -5.72 -5.07 -14.05
CA SER A 135 -5.77 -5.36 -15.49
C SER A 135 -4.38 -5.55 -16.11
N GLN A 136 -3.39 -4.82 -15.61
CA GLN A 136 -2.00 -4.94 -16.08
C GLN A 136 -1.37 -6.23 -15.59
N LEU A 137 -1.61 -6.62 -14.33
CA LEU A 137 -1.16 -7.91 -13.81
C LEU A 137 -1.83 -9.07 -14.55
N TYR A 138 -3.15 -8.99 -14.77
CA TYR A 138 -3.90 -9.96 -15.57
C TYR A 138 -3.33 -10.11 -16.98
N ALA A 139 -3.01 -9.01 -17.68
CA ALA A 139 -2.44 -9.06 -19.02
C ALA A 139 -1.09 -9.81 -19.07
N ILE A 140 -0.28 -9.70 -18.02
CA ILE A 140 0.97 -10.47 -17.88
C ILE A 140 0.66 -11.96 -17.65
N SER A 141 -0.22 -12.28 -16.69
CA SER A 141 -0.64 -13.67 -16.42
C SER A 141 -1.23 -14.35 -17.66
N ASP A 142 -2.08 -13.65 -18.41
CA ASP A 142 -2.71 -14.13 -19.64
C ASP A 142 -1.65 -14.35 -20.75
N SER A 143 -0.68 -13.45 -20.87
CA SER A 143 0.45 -13.63 -21.79
C SER A 143 1.27 -14.88 -21.46
N VAL A 144 1.52 -15.13 -20.18
CA VAL A 144 2.24 -16.33 -19.71
C VAL A 144 1.42 -17.60 -19.97
N ALA A 145 0.14 -17.61 -19.59
CA ALA A 145 -0.76 -18.74 -19.80
C ALA A 145 -0.83 -19.15 -21.29
N LYS A 146 -0.98 -18.17 -22.20
CA LYS A 146 -0.99 -18.40 -23.65
C LYS A 146 0.33 -18.98 -24.18
N ARG A 147 1.46 -18.56 -23.61
CA ARG A 147 2.79 -19.07 -24.00
C ARG A 147 3.05 -20.48 -23.47
N LEU A 148 2.49 -20.85 -22.32
CA LEU A 148 2.51 -22.23 -21.84
C LEU A 148 1.62 -23.13 -22.71
N GLY A 149 0.47 -22.64 -23.17
CA GLY A 149 -0.48 -23.45 -23.93
C GLY A 149 -1.08 -24.56 -23.07
N GLY A 150 -1.44 -25.69 -23.68
CA GLY A 150 -2.01 -26.84 -22.96
C GLY A 150 -3.32 -26.53 -22.20
N GLY A 151 -4.02 -25.46 -22.55
CA GLY A 151 -5.21 -25.01 -21.82
C GLY A 151 -4.94 -24.25 -20.52
N ALA A 152 -3.69 -23.87 -20.25
CA ALA A 152 -3.39 -22.92 -19.16
C ALA A 152 -4.17 -21.61 -19.38
N ALA A 153 -4.69 -21.05 -18.29
CA ALA A 153 -5.49 -19.84 -18.27
C ALA A 153 -5.17 -19.02 -17.01
N VAL A 154 -5.72 -17.81 -16.94
CA VAL A 154 -5.67 -17.01 -15.71
C VAL A 154 -6.84 -17.42 -14.82
N ASP A 155 -6.55 -17.75 -13.56
CA ASP A 155 -7.56 -17.94 -12.52
C ASP A 155 -8.25 -16.60 -12.23
N VAL A 156 -9.58 -16.60 -12.28
CA VAL A 156 -10.39 -15.37 -12.19
C VAL A 156 -10.49 -14.83 -10.76
N ASP A 157 -10.21 -15.66 -9.76
CA ASP A 157 -10.37 -15.30 -8.36
C ASP A 157 -9.11 -14.64 -7.80
N ASP A 158 -7.93 -15.10 -8.21
CA ASP A 158 -6.64 -14.63 -7.67
C ASP A 158 -5.61 -14.19 -8.72
N GLY A 159 -5.87 -14.37 -10.02
CA GLY A 159 -4.98 -13.96 -11.09
C GLY A 159 -3.77 -14.87 -11.33
N THR A 160 -3.70 -16.02 -10.66
CA THR A 160 -2.65 -17.03 -10.89
C THR A 160 -2.81 -17.71 -12.27
N VAL A 161 -1.75 -18.35 -12.75
CA VAL A 161 -1.80 -19.12 -14.01
C VAL A 161 -2.14 -20.57 -13.67
N THR A 162 -3.26 -21.07 -14.19
CA THR A 162 -3.68 -22.46 -14.01
C THR A 162 -2.70 -23.41 -14.73
N ALA A 163 -2.56 -24.62 -14.20
CA ALA A 163 -1.63 -25.59 -14.75
C ALA A 163 -2.01 -25.94 -16.21
N PRO A 164 -1.05 -25.94 -17.16
CA PRO A 164 -1.30 -26.49 -18.49
C PRO A 164 -1.58 -27.98 -18.39
N THR A 165 -2.12 -28.58 -19.44
CA THR A 165 -2.21 -30.03 -19.63
C THR A 165 -1.64 -30.39 -21.00
N TYR A 166 -0.49 -31.04 -20.99
CA TYR A 166 0.16 -31.61 -22.17
C TYR A 166 -0.18 -33.09 -22.25
N ASN A 167 -0.99 -33.46 -23.23
CA ASN A 167 -1.36 -34.86 -23.48
C ASN A 167 -0.27 -35.53 -24.32
N LEU A 168 0.64 -36.23 -23.64
CA LEU A 168 1.70 -37.02 -24.27
C LEU A 168 1.27 -38.49 -24.35
N LYS A 169 1.98 -39.30 -25.16
CA LYS A 169 1.70 -40.75 -25.26
C LYS A 169 1.84 -41.46 -23.91
N ASN A 170 2.74 -40.99 -23.05
CA ASN A 170 2.97 -41.52 -21.69
C ASN A 170 2.17 -40.74 -20.62
N GLY A 171 0.91 -40.43 -20.94
CA GLY A 171 -0.02 -39.75 -20.05
C GLY A 171 0.08 -38.22 -20.06
N SER A 172 -0.86 -37.60 -19.35
CA SER A 172 -0.96 -36.14 -19.25
C SER A 172 0.05 -35.58 -18.25
N LYS A 173 0.73 -34.50 -18.63
CA LYS A 173 1.65 -33.75 -17.78
C LYS A 173 1.15 -32.34 -17.59
N ASN A 174 1.21 -31.85 -16.36
CA ASN A 174 0.59 -30.57 -16.00
C ASN A 174 1.59 -29.41 -15.86
N ASN A 175 2.83 -29.60 -16.33
CA ASN A 175 3.85 -28.57 -16.37
C ASN A 175 4.89 -28.90 -17.46
N VAL A 176 5.64 -27.88 -17.88
CA VAL A 176 6.62 -27.98 -18.97
C VAL A 176 7.75 -28.95 -18.62
N GLY A 177 8.28 -28.90 -17.39
CA GLY A 177 9.39 -29.78 -16.98
C GLY A 177 9.03 -31.25 -17.07
N ALA A 178 7.86 -31.64 -16.53
CA ALA A 178 7.37 -33.02 -16.59
C ALA A 178 7.05 -33.47 -18.02
N ALA A 179 6.56 -32.57 -18.88
CA ALA A 179 6.34 -32.87 -20.28
C ALA A 179 7.66 -33.10 -21.04
N LEU A 180 8.65 -32.24 -20.83
CA LEU A 180 9.97 -32.36 -21.44
C LEU A 180 10.72 -33.59 -20.95
N ALA A 181 10.64 -33.92 -19.66
CA ALA A 181 11.24 -35.13 -19.11
C ALA A 181 10.71 -36.39 -19.80
N VAL A 182 9.39 -36.47 -20.03
CA VAL A 182 8.82 -37.59 -20.80
C VAL A 182 9.34 -37.63 -22.23
N LEU A 183 9.44 -36.48 -22.91
CA LEU A 183 9.98 -36.46 -24.26
C LEU A 183 11.46 -36.87 -24.29
N ASP A 184 12.25 -36.43 -23.32
CA ASP A 184 13.66 -36.81 -23.18
C ASP A 184 13.81 -38.32 -22.93
N GLU A 185 12.98 -38.91 -22.07
CA GLU A 185 13.05 -40.34 -21.78
C GLU A 185 12.49 -41.23 -22.90
N ASN A 186 11.55 -40.74 -23.71
CA ASN A 186 10.75 -41.56 -24.62
C ASN A 186 10.92 -41.21 -26.11
N THR A 187 11.99 -40.51 -26.49
CA THR A 187 12.37 -40.25 -27.90
C THR A 187 13.55 -41.11 -28.34
N LEU A 188 13.79 -41.20 -29.65
CA LEU A 188 15.00 -41.85 -30.17
C LEU A 188 16.22 -41.02 -29.78
N GLN A 189 17.10 -41.62 -28.98
CA GLN A 189 18.30 -40.94 -28.49
C GLN A 189 19.53 -41.35 -29.30
N TRP A 190 20.44 -40.41 -29.50
CA TRP A 190 21.72 -40.69 -30.15
C TRP A 190 22.65 -41.42 -29.16
N ASP A 191 23.05 -42.65 -29.49
CA ASP A 191 24.05 -43.38 -28.72
C ASP A 191 25.46 -43.06 -29.25
N GLN A 192 26.19 -42.23 -28.52
CA GLN A 192 27.56 -41.83 -28.87
C GLN A 192 28.52 -43.02 -28.96
N THR A 193 28.33 -44.08 -28.17
CA THR A 193 29.24 -45.23 -28.15
C THR A 193 29.04 -46.13 -29.37
N LYS A 194 27.80 -46.26 -29.83
CA LYS A 194 27.45 -47.08 -31.01
C LYS A 194 27.43 -46.29 -32.31
N GLY A 195 27.56 -44.96 -32.26
CA GLY A 195 27.53 -44.09 -33.43
C GLY A 195 26.23 -44.17 -34.23
N LYS A 196 25.10 -44.42 -33.57
CA LYS A 196 23.78 -44.55 -34.20
C LYS A 196 22.65 -44.15 -33.25
N TYR A 197 21.49 -43.78 -33.80
CA TYR A 197 20.28 -43.62 -33.00
C TYR A 197 19.87 -44.97 -32.38
N SER A 198 19.46 -44.94 -31.12
CA SER A 198 19.03 -46.08 -30.33
C SER A 198 17.55 -45.96 -29.98
N ALA A 199 16.84 -47.08 -30.04
CA ALA A 199 15.48 -47.20 -29.48
C ALA A 199 15.49 -47.49 -27.97
N ALA A 200 16.66 -47.50 -27.33
CA ALA A 200 16.76 -47.53 -25.88
C ALA A 200 16.13 -46.24 -25.32
N HIS A 201 15.12 -46.40 -24.46
CA HIS A 201 14.37 -45.32 -23.83
C HIS A 201 14.46 -45.48 -22.31
N GLY A 202 14.71 -44.40 -21.58
CA GLY A 202 14.87 -44.42 -20.10
C GLY A 202 15.89 -45.44 -19.55
N THR A 203 15.97 -45.51 -18.23
CA THR A 203 16.56 -46.65 -17.48
C THR A 203 15.47 -47.42 -16.78
#